data_AF-M5JLH8-F1
#
_entry.id   AF-M5JLH8-F1
#
_cell.length_a   1.000
_cell.length_b   1.000
_cell.length_c   1.000
_cell.angle_alpha   90.00
_cell.angle_beta   90.00
_cell.angle_gamma   90.00
#
_symmetry.space_group_name_H-M   'P 1'
#
loop_
_entity.id
_entity.type
_entity.pdbx_description
1 polymer ?
#
loop_
_entity_poly.entity_id
_entity_poly.type
_entity_poly.pdbx_seq_one_letter_code
_entity_poly.pdbx_strand_id
1 'polypeptide(L)'
;MIEEPAIVDVNARPEERNPLFRPMRYVARALVALPVAVARGIFFCAWSLAYSVLSLLRPVVDVLMLGGLIMPLVAFVAFVKPEAANGIPFWVFLLMAAGFVGVSIGYSKFVDWIEPPR
;
A
#
# COMPACT_ATOMS: atom_id res chain seq x y z
N MET A 1 -53.62 27.80 52.88
CA MET A 1 -52.17 27.82 53.16
C MET A 1 -51.53 26.96 52.08
N ILE A 2 -51.16 27.60 50.97
CA ILE A 2 -50.59 26.96 49.77
C ILE A 2 -49.42 27.86 49.39
N GLU A 3 -48.22 27.45 49.77
CA GLU A 3 -46.93 28.01 49.34
C GLU A 3 -46.13 26.78 48.89
N GLU A 4 -45.94 26.55 47.60
CA GLU A 4 -44.79 26.95 46.75
C GLU A 4 -45.08 26.41 45.31
N PRO A 5 -44.36 26.78 44.21
CA PRO A 5 -43.00 27.34 44.18
C PRO A 5 -42.81 28.56 43.25
N ALA A 6 -42.03 29.54 43.71
CA ALA A 6 -41.45 30.58 42.88
C ALA A 6 -40.00 30.18 42.51
N ILE A 7 -39.85 29.22 41.61
CA ILE A 7 -38.62 29.09 40.81
C ILE A 7 -38.79 29.91 39.53
N VAL A 8 -38.86 31.22 39.69
CA VAL A 8 -38.60 32.12 38.57
C VAL A 8 -37.09 32.10 38.37
N ASP A 9 -36.64 31.23 37.47
CA ASP A 9 -35.29 31.28 36.91
C ASP A 9 -35.19 32.55 36.04
N VAL A 10 -34.98 33.69 36.71
CA VAL A 10 -34.65 35.00 36.13
C VAL A 10 -33.19 34.97 35.67
N ASN A 11 -32.83 34.03 34.81
CA ASN A 11 -31.59 34.11 34.04
C ASN A 11 -31.75 33.53 32.63
N ALA A 12 -32.93 33.74 32.06
CA ALA A 12 -33.14 33.76 30.62
C ALA A 12 -32.40 34.96 29.99
N ARG A 13 -31.09 34.77 29.73
CA ARG A 13 -30.18 35.33 28.70
C ARG A 13 -30.33 36.80 28.24
N PRO A 14 -29.20 37.44 27.89
CA PRO A 14 -28.88 37.53 26.46
C PRO A 14 -27.38 37.36 26.11
N GLU A 15 -27.14 36.60 25.03
CA GLU A 15 -26.19 36.92 23.95
C GLU A 15 -24.85 37.63 24.28
N GLU A 16 -23.77 36.85 24.33
CA GLU A 16 -22.58 37.18 23.53
C GLU A 16 -21.90 35.89 23.02
N ARG A 17 -22.71 34.92 22.58
CA ARG A 17 -22.20 33.69 21.98
C ARG A 17 -21.94 33.94 20.51
N ASN A 18 -20.84 34.63 20.22
CA ASN A 18 -20.37 35.06 18.90
C ASN A 18 -20.92 34.18 17.75
N PRO A 19 -21.94 34.63 17.00
CA PRO A 19 -22.51 33.87 15.88
C PRO A 19 -21.47 33.65 14.76
N LEU A 20 -20.41 34.47 14.74
CA LEU A 20 -19.23 34.36 13.88
C LEU A 20 -18.22 33.27 14.30
N PHE A 21 -18.25 32.82 15.56
CA PHE A 21 -17.33 31.79 16.05
C PHE A 21 -17.61 30.43 15.40
N ARG A 22 -18.86 30.16 15.03
CA ARG A 22 -19.27 28.97 14.28
C ARG A 22 -18.65 28.95 12.87
N PRO A 23 -18.92 29.93 11.98
CA PRO A 23 -18.35 29.94 10.63
C PRO A 23 -16.82 30.06 10.65
N MET A 24 -16.23 30.83 11.57
CA MET A 24 -14.78 30.94 11.69
C MET A 24 -14.12 29.61 12.10
N ARG A 25 -14.76 28.82 12.98
CA ARG A 25 -14.29 27.46 13.30
C ARG A 25 -14.44 26.49 12.12
N TYR A 26 -15.46 26.67 11.26
CA TYR A 26 -15.58 25.91 10.02
C TYR A 26 -14.51 26.31 9.00
N VAL A 27 -14.19 27.60 8.86
CA VAL A 27 -13.11 28.08 7.99
C VAL A 27 -11.76 27.57 8.48
N ALA A 28 -11.47 27.65 9.78
CA ALA A 28 -10.24 27.09 10.35
C ALA A 28 -10.15 25.56 10.15
N ARG A 29 -11.26 24.83 10.34
CA ARG A 29 -11.30 23.39 10.04
C ARG A 29 -11.17 23.09 8.56
N ALA A 30 -11.75 23.90 7.69
CA ALA A 30 -11.63 23.74 6.24
C ALA A 30 -10.18 23.99 5.80
N LEU A 31 -9.52 25.00 6.36
CA LEU A 31 -8.11 25.31 6.10
C LEU A 31 -7.16 24.20 6.55
N VAL A 32 -7.52 23.46 7.60
CA VAL A 32 -6.75 22.29 8.07
C VAL A 32 -7.16 21.01 7.32
N ALA A 33 -8.43 20.87 6.95
CA ALA A 33 -8.92 19.71 6.21
C ALA A 33 -8.40 19.69 4.77
N LEU A 34 -8.18 20.86 4.15
CA LEU A 34 -7.63 20.99 2.80
C LEU A 34 -6.25 20.35 2.65
N PRO A 35 -5.22 20.70 3.46
CA PRO A 35 -3.91 20.06 3.37
C PRO A 35 -3.94 18.60 3.78
N VAL A 36 -4.80 18.20 4.72
CA VAL A 36 -4.97 16.78 5.09
C VAL A 36 -5.58 15.98 3.94
N ALA A 37 -6.57 16.54 3.23
CA ALA A 37 -7.17 15.93 2.06
C ALA A 37 -6.17 15.85 0.90
N VAL A 38 -5.39 16.91 0.67
CA VAL A 38 -4.32 16.94 -0.33
C VAL A 38 -3.23 15.90 -0.01
N ALA A 39 -2.77 15.84 1.24
CA ALA A 39 -1.78 14.86 1.67
C ALA A 39 -2.28 13.41 1.49
N ARG A 40 -3.55 13.15 1.83
CA ARG A 40 -4.19 11.85 1.56
C ARG A 40 -4.30 11.56 0.07
N GLY A 41 -4.64 12.56 -0.74
CA GLY A 41 -4.68 12.44 -2.20
C GLY A 41 -3.32 12.11 -2.80
N ILE A 42 -2.27 12.79 -2.35
CA ILE A 42 -0.88 12.52 -2.77
C ILE A 42 -0.45 11.12 -2.35
N PHE A 43 -0.73 10.72 -1.11
CA PHE A 43 -0.42 9.39 -0.62
C PHE A 43 -1.12 8.31 -1.44
N PHE A 44 -2.41 8.51 -1.76
CA PHE A 44 -3.16 7.60 -2.60
C PHE A 44 -2.63 7.55 -4.05
N CYS A 45 -2.27 8.70 -4.63
CA CYS A 45 -1.65 8.75 -5.95
C CYS A 45 -0.30 8.03 -5.97
N ALA A 46 0.56 8.27 -4.96
CA ALA A 46 1.84 7.59 -4.83
C ALA A 46 1.66 6.07 -4.67
N TRP A 47 0.70 5.64 -3.86
CA TRP A 47 0.34 4.24 -3.68
C TRP A 47 -0.17 3.60 -4.98
N SER A 48 -1.05 4.31 -5.70
CA SER A 48 -1.59 3.86 -6.98
C SER A 48 -0.50 3.77 -8.07
N LEU A 49 0.41 4.74 -8.13
CA LEU A 49 1.56 4.71 -9.04
C LEU A 49 2.50 3.54 -8.70
N ALA A 50 2.78 3.31 -7.41
CA ALA A 50 3.59 2.16 -7.00
C ALA A 50 2.93 0.84 -7.44
N TYR A 51 1.62 0.68 -7.20
CA TYR A 51 0.87 -0.49 -7.65
C TYR A 51 0.84 -0.62 -9.19
N SER A 52 0.76 0.49 -9.92
CA SER A 52 0.78 0.50 -11.39
C SER A 52 2.14 0.07 -11.95
N VAL A 53 3.24 0.61 -11.40
CA VAL A 53 4.61 0.21 -11.77
C VAL A 53 4.86 -1.26 -11.47
N LEU A 54 4.38 -1.74 -10.32
CA LEU A 54 4.44 -3.17 -9.99
C LEU A 54 3.59 -3.99 -10.98
N SER A 55 2.36 -3.56 -11.28
CA SER A 55 1.53 -4.27 -12.26
C SER A 55 2.18 -4.36 -13.65
N LEU A 56 2.93 -3.34 -14.07
CA LEU A 56 3.71 -3.35 -15.32
C LEU A 56 4.92 -4.30 -15.28
N LEU A 57 5.47 -4.56 -14.09
CA LEU A 57 6.59 -5.49 -13.90
C LEU A 57 6.12 -6.95 -13.80
N ARG A 58 4.83 -7.23 -13.59
CA ARG A 58 4.28 -8.60 -13.63
C ARG A 58 4.74 -9.44 -14.82
N PRO A 59 4.64 -9.00 -16.09
CA PRO A 59 5.15 -9.79 -17.22
C PRO A 59 6.66 -10.08 -17.14
N VAL A 60 7.46 -9.15 -16.60
CA VAL A 60 8.89 -9.38 -16.40
C VAL A 60 9.12 -10.48 -15.36
N VAL A 61 8.35 -10.47 -14.28
CA VAL A 61 8.40 -11.47 -13.20
C VAL A 61 7.87 -12.82 -13.66
N ASP A 62 6.84 -12.87 -14.50
CA ASP A 62 6.34 -14.11 -15.09
C ASP A 62 7.40 -14.78 -15.98
N VAL A 63 8.10 -13.99 -16.81
CA VAL A 63 9.24 -14.48 -17.60
C VAL A 63 10.40 -14.93 -16.70
N LEU A 64 10.65 -14.21 -15.60
CA LEU A 64 11.64 -14.58 -14.59
C LEU A 64 11.33 -15.95 -13.98
N MET A 65 10.07 -16.18 -13.62
CA MET A 65 9.58 -17.44 -13.06
C MET A 65 9.71 -18.59 -14.07
N LEU A 66 9.41 -18.33 -15.34
CA LEU A 66 9.60 -19.28 -16.43
C LEU A 66 11.08 -19.62 -16.63
N GLY A 67 11.97 -18.63 -16.55
CA GLY A 67 13.42 -18.83 -16.54
C GLY A 67 13.87 -19.69 -15.36
N GLY A 68 13.34 -19.42 -14.16
CA GLY A 68 13.56 -20.23 -12.97
C GLY A 68 13.08 -21.68 -13.12
N LEU A 69 11.99 -21.92 -13.85
CA LEU A 69 11.46 -23.26 -14.12
C LEU A 69 12.29 -24.05 -15.14
N ILE A 70 12.90 -23.36 -16.12
CA ILE A 70 13.76 -24.00 -17.13
C ILE A 70 15.16 -24.31 -16.56
N MET A 71 15.65 -23.51 -15.61
CA MET A 71 16.99 -23.67 -15.01
C MET A 71 17.29 -25.07 -14.42
N PRO A 72 16.37 -25.79 -13.75
CA PRO A 72 16.56 -27.17 -13.33
C PRO A 72 16.80 -28.16 -14.49
N LEU A 73 16.15 -27.95 -15.64
CA LEU A 73 16.40 -28.76 -16.84
C LEU A 73 17.83 -28.51 -17.36
N VAL A 74 18.27 -27.24 -17.35
CA VAL A 74 19.64 -26.87 -17.71
C VAL A 74 20.65 -27.47 -16.72
N ALA A 75 20.34 -27.43 -15.43
CA ALA A 75 21.16 -28.06 -14.38
C ALA A 75 21.28 -29.58 -14.60
N PHE A 76 20.20 -30.24 -15.00
CA PHE A 76 20.22 -31.67 -15.32
C PHE A 76 21.10 -31.97 -16.54
N VAL A 77 21.00 -31.17 -17.61
CA VAL A 77 21.87 -31.32 -18.78
C VAL A 77 23.35 -31.09 -18.41
N ALA A 78 23.63 -30.08 -17.59
CA ALA A 78 24.97 -29.80 -17.07
C ALA A 78 25.52 -30.91 -16.17
N PHE A 79 24.64 -31.61 -15.43
CA PHE A 79 25.00 -32.77 -14.63
C PHE A 79 25.34 -33.99 -15.50
N VAL A 80 24.56 -34.25 -16.56
CA VAL A 80 24.77 -35.40 -17.46
C VAL A 80 25.93 -35.16 -18.43
N LYS A 81 26.10 -33.94 -18.93
CA LYS A 81 27.18 -33.54 -19.83
C LYS A 81 27.85 -32.25 -19.32
N PRO A 82 28.82 -32.35 -18.40
CA PRO A 82 29.48 -31.19 -17.81
C PRO A 82 30.27 -30.35 -18.83
N GLU A 83 30.68 -30.93 -19.97
CA GLU A 83 31.31 -30.19 -21.07
C GLU A 83 30.41 -29.12 -21.68
N ALA A 84 29.08 -29.30 -21.64
CA ALA A 84 28.12 -28.30 -22.12
C ALA A 84 28.02 -27.07 -21.20
N ALA A 85 28.47 -27.20 -19.95
CA ALA A 85 28.38 -26.15 -18.94
C ALA A 85 29.63 -25.25 -18.87
N ASN A 86 30.61 -25.42 -19.77
CA ASN A 86 31.81 -24.57 -19.91
C ASN A 86 32.52 -24.23 -18.57
N GLY A 87 32.64 -25.23 -17.68
CA GLY A 87 33.27 -25.09 -16.37
C GLY A 87 32.36 -24.56 -15.24
N ILE A 88 31.09 -24.28 -15.51
CA ILE A 88 30.12 -23.82 -14.50
C ILE A 88 29.51 -25.04 -13.78
N PRO A 89 29.58 -25.14 -12.44
CA PRO A 89 29.01 -26.28 -11.71
C PRO A 89 27.48 -26.26 -11.75
N PHE A 90 26.85 -27.43 -11.87
CA PHE A 90 25.41 -27.56 -12.03
C PHE A 90 24.58 -26.94 -10.89
N TRP A 91 25.12 -26.96 -9.66
CA TRP A 91 24.49 -26.33 -8.49
C TRP A 91 24.25 -24.83 -8.66
N VAL A 92 25.03 -24.13 -9.49
CA VAL A 92 24.84 -22.70 -9.78
C VAL A 92 23.51 -22.46 -10.49
N PHE A 93 23.14 -23.34 -11.43
CA PHE A 93 21.86 -23.25 -12.12
C PHE A 93 20.68 -23.53 -11.16
N LEU A 94 20.86 -24.44 -10.21
CA LEU A 94 19.85 -24.69 -9.16
C LEU A 94 19.70 -23.50 -8.21
N LEU A 95 20.81 -22.85 -7.85
CA LEU A 95 20.80 -21.64 -7.01
C LEU A 95 20.15 -20.45 -7.74
N MET A 96 20.41 -20.34 -9.05
CA MET A 96 19.76 -19.36 -9.92
C MET A 96 18.27 -19.63 -10.08
N ALA A 97 17.86 -20.90 -10.22
CA ALA A 97 16.45 -21.31 -10.22
C ALA A 97 15.75 -20.91 -8.92
N ALA A 98 16.36 -21.25 -7.78
CA ALA A 98 15.82 -20.90 -6.46
C ALA A 98 15.70 -19.38 -6.28
N GLY A 99 16.69 -18.61 -6.73
CA GLY A 99 16.65 -17.15 -6.72
C GLY A 99 15.52 -16.60 -7.57
N PHE A 100 15.38 -17.04 -8.82
CA PHE A 100 14.33 -16.55 -9.71
C PHE A 100 12.92 -16.90 -9.23
N VAL A 101 12.69 -18.15 -8.82
CA VAL A 101 11.40 -18.58 -8.28
C VAL A 101 11.09 -17.86 -6.97
N GLY A 102 12.09 -17.75 -6.07
CA GLY A 102 11.93 -17.07 -4.78
C GLY A 102 11.60 -15.58 -4.93
N VAL A 103 12.31 -14.87 -5.80
CA VAL A 103 12.03 -13.46 -6.13
C VAL A 103 10.63 -13.34 -6.72
N SER A 104 10.22 -14.25 -7.62
CA SER A 104 8.90 -14.20 -8.26
C SER A 104 7.76 -14.43 -7.25
N ILE A 105 7.90 -15.39 -6.34
CA ILE A 105 6.90 -15.64 -5.28
C ILE A 105 6.83 -14.46 -4.31
N GLY A 106 8.00 -13.97 -3.85
CA GLY A 106 8.08 -12.84 -2.95
C GLY A 106 7.47 -11.58 -3.56
N TYR A 107 7.73 -11.38 -4.85
CA TYR A 107 7.15 -10.30 -5.62
C TYR A 107 5.62 -10.40 -5.69
N SER A 108 5.06 -11.55 -6.08
CA SER A 108 3.60 -11.71 -6.16
C SER A 108 2.93 -11.48 -4.81
N LYS A 109 3.50 -12.01 -3.72
CA LYS A 109 3.00 -11.77 -2.35
C LYS A 109 3.06 -10.30 -1.94
N PHE A 110 4.13 -9.60 -2.33
CA PHE A 110 4.28 -8.18 -2.04
C PHE A 110 3.27 -7.34 -2.81
N VAL A 111 3.03 -7.67 -4.09
CA VAL A 111 2.01 -7.00 -4.91
C VAL A 111 0.60 -7.27 -4.37
N ASP A 112 0.29 -8.51 -4.01
CA ASP A 112 -0.99 -8.90 -3.42
C ASP A 112 -1.23 -8.20 -2.07
N TRP A 113 -0.19 -7.95 -1.29
CA TRP A 113 -0.29 -7.21 -0.04
C TRP A 113 -0.58 -5.72 -0.23
N ILE A 114 -0.09 -5.14 -1.33
CA ILE A 114 -0.28 -3.72 -1.68
C ILE A 114 -1.60 -3.50 -2.41
N GLU A 115 -2.21 -4.56 -2.94
CA GLU A 115 -3.48 -4.51 -3.64
C GLU A 115 -4.55 -3.86 -2.74
N PRO A 116 -5.06 -2.68 -3.11
CA PRO A 116 -6.10 -2.03 -2.32
C PRO A 116 -7.35 -2.94 -2.32
N PRO A 117 -8.07 -3.07 -1.20
CA PRO A 117 -9.31 -3.82 -1.16
C PRO A 117 -10.27 -3.25 -2.21
N ARG A 118 -10.66 -4.09 -3.17
CA ARG A 118 -11.60 -3.76 -4.25
C ARG A 118 -12.98 -3.41 -3.71
#